data_AF-B0E906-F1
#
_entry.id   AF-B0E906-F1
#
_cell.length_a   1.000
_cell.length_b   1.000
_cell.length_c   1.000
_cell.angle_alpha   90.00
_cell.angle_beta   90.00
_cell.angle_gamma   90.00
#
_symmetry.space_group_name_H-M   'P 1'
#
loop_
_entity.id
_entity.type
_entity.pdbx_description
1 polymer ?
#
loop_
_entity_poly.entity_id
_entity_poly.type
_entity_poly.pdbx_seq_one_letter_code
_entity_poly.pdbx_strand_id
1 'polypeptide(L)'
;MLLLLLFITFTYSVNVARNPKNLYDLQAFEEKDDKMSEMYSLDRQVQILQIKVKEVELEILSLKDELKEQTNATTKNATQLRLNFLQKELVLLKKGLHENAQDAIKFYGQMGGKIQTEFNEIYNYQKRIAELRSL
;
A
#
# COMPACT_ATOMS: atom_id res chain seq x y z
N MET A 1 3.86 -54.11 -28.68
CA MET A 1 3.47 -54.03 -27.25
C MET A 1 3.96 -52.78 -26.54
N LEU A 2 5.11 -52.17 -26.91
CA LEU A 2 5.61 -50.94 -26.26
C LEU A 2 4.72 -49.69 -26.50
N LEU A 3 4.10 -49.57 -27.68
CA LEU A 3 3.23 -48.44 -28.06
C LEU A 3 1.88 -48.41 -27.32
N LEU A 4 1.39 -49.57 -26.87
CA LEU A 4 0.10 -49.69 -26.17
C LEU A 4 0.22 -49.30 -24.69
N LEU A 5 1.40 -49.47 -24.09
CA LEU A 5 1.68 -49.06 -22.71
C LEU A 5 1.85 -47.54 -22.58
N LEU A 6 2.42 -46.87 -23.58
CA LEU A 6 2.54 -45.41 -23.60
C LEU A 6 1.18 -44.70 -23.71
N PHE A 7 0.21 -45.31 -24.40
CA PHE A 7 -1.15 -44.76 -24.51
C PHE A 7 -1.93 -44.85 -23.19
N ILE A 8 -1.71 -45.90 -22.39
CA ILE A 8 -2.34 -46.06 -21.08
C ILE A 8 -1.78 -45.06 -20.07
N THR A 9 -0.47 -44.78 -20.10
CA THR A 9 0.13 -43.76 -19.23
C THR A 9 -0.27 -42.33 -19.61
N PHE A 10 -0.52 -42.06 -20.89
CA PHE A 10 -0.97 -40.73 -21.34
C PHE A 10 -2.43 -40.46 -20.94
N THR A 11 -3.32 -41.45 -21.01
CA THR A 11 -4.72 -41.26 -20.59
C THR A 11 -4.90 -41.22 -19.06
N TYR A 12 -4.05 -41.91 -18.29
CA TYR A 12 -4.05 -41.80 -16.82
C TYR A 12 -3.53 -40.45 -16.31
N SER A 13 -2.62 -39.80 -17.05
CA SER A 13 -2.07 -38.49 -16.65
C SER A 13 -3.01 -37.31 -16.99
N VAL A 14 -3.97 -37.52 -17.91
CA VAL A 14 -4.94 -36.49 -18.31
C VAL A 14 -6.28 -36.64 -17.57
N ASN A 15 -6.45 -37.70 -16.78
CA ASN A 15 -7.63 -37.92 -15.97
C ASN A 15 -7.33 -37.73 -14.47
N VAL A 16 -6.62 -36.65 -14.13
CA VAL A 16 -6.74 -36.08 -12.79
C VAL A 16 -8.20 -35.70 -12.65
N ALA A 17 -8.94 -36.43 -11.82
CA ALA A 17 -10.28 -36.02 -11.42
C ALA A 17 -10.15 -34.60 -10.89
N ARG A 18 -10.53 -33.61 -11.71
CA ARG A 18 -10.70 -32.21 -11.31
C ARG A 18 -11.88 -32.23 -10.35
N ASN A 19 -11.62 -32.64 -9.12
CA ASN A 19 -12.60 -32.62 -8.06
C ASN A 19 -12.95 -31.15 -7.90
N PRO A 20 -14.17 -30.71 -8.26
CA PRO A 20 -14.50 -29.30 -8.35
C PRO A 20 -14.22 -28.60 -7.02
N LYS A 21 -14.38 -29.31 -5.89
CA LYS A 21 -13.99 -28.84 -4.55
C LYS A 21 -12.55 -28.32 -4.45
N ASN A 22 -11.57 -29.00 -5.06
CA ASN A 22 -10.17 -28.56 -5.01
C ASN A 22 -9.87 -27.37 -5.93
N LEU A 23 -10.63 -27.21 -7.03
CA LEU A 23 -10.55 -26.02 -7.89
C LEU A 23 -11.18 -24.80 -7.22
N TYR A 24 -12.30 -24.99 -6.51
CA TYR A 24 -12.92 -23.94 -5.70
C TYR A 24 -12.03 -23.49 -4.54
N ASP A 25 -11.28 -24.40 -3.91
CA ASP A 25 -10.31 -24.06 -2.85
C ASP A 25 -9.09 -23.31 -3.38
N LEU A 26 -8.55 -23.68 -4.55
CA LEU A 26 -7.42 -22.98 -5.17
C LEU A 26 -7.79 -21.56 -5.61
N GLN A 27 -8.95 -21.38 -6.26
CA GLN A 27 -9.41 -20.06 -6.70
C GLN A 27 -9.65 -19.11 -5.51
N ALA A 28 -10.22 -19.62 -4.41
CA ALA A 28 -10.41 -18.85 -3.19
C ALA A 28 -9.08 -18.50 -2.49
N PHE A 29 -8.08 -19.38 -2.61
CA PHE A 29 -6.72 -19.14 -2.09
C PHE A 29 -5.98 -18.08 -2.92
N GLU A 30 -6.03 -18.16 -4.25
CA GLU A 30 -5.44 -17.17 -5.15
C GLU A 30 -6.08 -15.79 -4.97
N GLU A 31 -7.42 -15.72 -4.92
CA GLU A 31 -8.14 -14.46 -4.68
C GLU A 31 -7.78 -13.85 -3.32
N LYS A 32 -7.52 -14.68 -2.30
CA LYS A 32 -7.05 -14.23 -0.99
C LYS A 32 -5.64 -13.65 -1.08
N ASP A 33 -4.70 -14.37 -1.71
CA ASP A 33 -3.31 -13.92 -1.81
C ASP A 33 -3.20 -12.61 -2.59
N ASP A 34 -3.94 -12.48 -3.69
CA ASP A 34 -4.04 -11.26 -4.49
C ASP A 34 -4.55 -10.08 -3.66
N LYS A 35 -5.66 -10.28 -2.93
CA LYS A 35 -6.23 -9.23 -2.07
C LYS A 35 -5.28 -8.82 -0.94
N MET A 36 -4.61 -9.78 -0.32
CA MET A 36 -3.61 -9.50 0.73
C MET A 36 -2.40 -8.74 0.15
N SER A 37 -1.93 -9.11 -1.04
CA SER A 37 -0.84 -8.43 -1.72
C SER A 37 -1.19 -6.98 -2.08
N GLU A 38 -2.37 -6.74 -2.65
CA GLU A 38 -2.84 -5.40 -3.00
C GLU A 38 -2.99 -4.52 -1.75
N MET A 39 -3.51 -5.08 -0.67
CA MET A 39 -3.61 -4.41 0.63
C MET A 39 -2.26 -3.96 1.18
N TYR A 40 -1.24 -4.84 1.12
CA TYR A 40 0.12 -4.49 1.55
C TYR A 40 0.71 -3.39 0.67
N SER A 41 0.46 -3.45 -0.63
CA SER A 41 0.91 -2.42 -1.56
C SER A 41 0.31 -1.06 -1.21
N LEU A 42 -1.01 -0.99 -1.01
CA LEU A 42 -1.72 0.24 -0.65
C LEU A 42 -1.25 0.79 0.71
N ASP A 43 -1.14 -0.07 1.73
CA ASP A 43 -0.71 0.36 3.05
C ASP A 43 0.72 0.93 3.03
N ARG A 44 1.63 0.23 2.33
CA ARG A 44 3.01 0.67 2.16
C ARG A 44 3.09 2.02 1.45
N GLN A 45 2.26 2.24 0.43
CA GLN A 45 2.22 3.54 -0.26
C GLN A 45 1.78 4.67 0.68
N VAL A 46 0.77 4.43 1.51
CA VAL A 46 0.34 5.39 2.54
C VAL A 46 1.47 5.67 3.53
N GLN A 47 2.10 4.63 4.10
CA GLN A 47 3.20 4.80 5.06
C GLN A 47 4.37 5.59 4.48
N ILE A 48 4.77 5.31 3.23
CA ILE A 48 5.83 6.04 2.54
C ILE A 48 5.47 7.53 2.41
N LEU A 49 4.22 7.85 2.06
CA LEU A 49 3.77 9.24 1.98
C LEU A 49 3.71 9.92 3.36
N GLN A 50 3.30 9.21 4.42
CA GLN A 50 3.34 9.75 5.78
C GLN A 50 4.76 10.14 6.19
N ILE A 51 5.75 9.29 5.87
CA ILE A 51 7.16 9.56 6.12
C ILE A 51 7.61 10.80 5.33
N LYS A 52 7.34 10.85 4.03
CA LYS A 52 7.71 12.01 3.18
C LYS A 52 7.07 13.32 3.65
N VAL A 53 5.80 13.29 4.05
CA VAL A 53 5.13 14.45 4.63
C VAL A 53 5.86 14.93 5.88
N LYS A 54 6.27 14.01 6.76
CA LYS A 54 7.01 14.35 7.99
C LYS A 54 8.41 14.89 7.70
N GLU A 55 9.13 14.30 6.74
CA GLU A 55 10.44 14.78 6.31
C GLU A 55 10.38 16.22 5.81
N VAL A 56 9.41 16.53 4.94
CA VAL A 56 9.21 17.89 4.42
C VAL A 56 8.75 18.86 5.54
N GLU A 57 7.89 18.43 6.46
CA GLU A 57 7.50 19.24 7.62
C GLU A 57 8.71 19.61 8.50
N LEU A 58 9.61 18.66 8.75
CA LEU A 58 10.83 18.88 9.52
C LEU A 58 11.81 19.80 8.78
N GLU A 59 11.96 19.63 7.47
CA GLU A 59 12.82 20.51 6.66
C GLU A 59 12.30 21.96 6.66
N ILE A 60 10.98 22.13 6.51
CA ILE A 60 10.34 23.46 6.60
C ILE A 60 10.59 24.11 7.97
N LEU A 61 10.50 23.35 9.06
CA LEU A 61 10.80 23.86 10.40
C LEU A 61 12.25 24.30 10.52
N SER A 62 13.19 23.45 10.06
CA SER A 62 14.62 23.76 10.05
C SER A 62 14.93 25.05 9.26
N LEU A 63 14.38 25.20 8.06
CA LEU A 63 14.59 26.40 7.23
C LEU A 63 13.97 27.66 7.84
N LYS A 64 12.86 27.53 8.58
CA LYS A 64 12.26 28.66 9.31
C LYS A 64 13.15 29.14 10.44
N ASP A 65 13.84 28.22 11.11
CA ASP A 65 14.79 28.58 12.18
C ASP A 65 16.06 29.19 11.57
N GLU A 66 16.59 28.61 10.49
CA GLU A 66 17.71 29.17 9.73
C GLU A 66 17.44 30.62 9.26
N LEU A 67 16.25 30.89 8.72
CA LEU A 67 15.85 32.23 8.27
C LEU A 67 15.85 33.29 9.37
N LYS A 68 15.65 32.90 10.64
CA LYS A 68 15.69 33.83 11.78
C LYS A 68 17.12 34.22 12.13
N GLU A 69 18.08 33.32 11.92
CA GLU A 69 19.49 33.50 12.27
C GLU A 69 20.29 34.18 11.15
N GLN A 70 19.81 34.11 9.91
CA GLN A 70 20.51 34.70 8.76
C GLN A 70 20.42 36.23 8.71
N THR A 71 21.59 36.86 8.58
CA THR A 71 21.75 38.32 8.43
C THR A 71 22.06 38.76 7.00
N ASN A 72 22.56 37.85 6.15
CA ASN A 72 22.88 38.14 4.75
C ASN A 72 21.62 38.07 3.87
N ALA A 73 21.36 39.13 3.09
CA ALA A 73 20.16 39.23 2.26
C ALA A 73 20.08 38.18 1.13
N THR A 74 21.22 37.81 0.52
CA THR A 74 21.26 36.85 -0.58
C THR A 74 20.96 35.43 -0.10
N THR A 75 21.57 35.00 1.01
CA THR A 75 21.26 33.70 1.61
C THR A 75 19.80 33.65 2.08
N LYS A 76 19.30 34.75 2.65
CA LYS A 76 17.93 34.85 3.13
C LYS A 76 16.92 34.67 2.00
N ASN A 77 17.18 35.30 0.85
CA ASN A 77 16.34 35.13 -0.34
C ASN A 77 16.36 33.69 -0.86
N ALA A 78 17.53 33.04 -0.89
CA ALA A 78 17.65 31.64 -1.32
C ALA A 78 16.88 30.69 -0.39
N THR A 79 17.05 30.83 0.93
CA THR A 79 16.33 30.03 1.93
C THR A 79 14.82 30.28 1.87
N GLN A 80 14.38 31.52 1.64
CA GLN A 80 12.96 31.85 1.45
C GLN A 80 12.36 31.19 0.19
N LEU A 81 13.11 31.16 -0.91
CA LEU A 81 12.65 30.48 -2.14
C LEU A 81 12.49 28.97 -1.92
N ARG A 82 13.46 28.32 -1.26
CA ARG A 82 13.37 26.91 -0.89
C ARG A 82 12.18 26.64 0.04
N LEU A 83 11.98 27.49 1.05
CA LEU A 83 10.83 27.39 1.95
C LEU A 83 9.50 27.46 1.19
N ASN A 84 9.37 28.41 0.27
CA ASN A 84 8.15 28.56 -0.54
C ASN A 84 7.92 27.34 -1.47
N PHE A 85 8.99 26.75 -1.99
CA PHE A 85 8.91 25.53 -2.80
C PHE A 85 8.42 24.34 -1.95
N LEU A 86 9.07 24.07 -0.82
CA LEU A 86 8.71 22.94 0.05
C LEU A 86 7.30 23.08 0.63
N GLN A 87 6.84 24.30 0.90
CA GLN A 87 5.45 24.53 1.33
C GLN A 87 4.44 24.12 0.26
N LYS A 88 4.72 24.38 -1.03
CA LYS A 88 3.87 23.93 -2.14
C LYS A 88 3.94 22.42 -2.29
N GLU A 89 5.12 21.83 -2.19
CA GLU A 89 5.32 20.38 -2.24
C GLU A 89 4.57 19.68 -1.10
N LEU A 90 4.63 20.21 0.12
CA LEU A 90 3.93 19.66 1.28
C LEU A 90 2.41 19.61 1.06
N VAL A 91 1.82 20.64 0.44
CA VAL A 91 0.40 20.66 0.10
C VAL A 91 0.04 19.52 -0.85
N LEU A 92 0.87 19.29 -1.88
CA LEU A 92 0.66 18.20 -2.83
C LEU A 92 0.82 16.82 -2.17
N LEU A 93 1.85 16.65 -1.34
CA LEU A 93 2.08 15.40 -0.60
C LEU A 93 0.94 15.09 0.38
N LYS A 94 0.43 16.09 1.11
CA LYS A 94 -0.73 15.91 2.01
C LYS A 94 -1.99 15.53 1.24
N LYS A 95 -2.22 16.15 0.07
CA LYS A 95 -3.34 15.78 -0.79
C LYS A 95 -3.22 14.33 -1.28
N GLY A 96 -2.06 13.94 -1.80
CA GLY A 96 -1.82 12.56 -2.26
C GLY A 96 -1.89 11.54 -1.12
N LEU A 97 -1.45 11.91 0.08
CA LEU A 97 -1.59 11.08 1.28
C LEU A 97 -3.06 10.83 1.61
N HIS A 98 -3.89 11.88 1.61
CA HIS A 98 -5.31 11.77 1.86
C HIS A 98 -6.00 10.89 0.81
N GLU A 99 -5.72 11.11 -0.48
CA GLU A 99 -6.27 10.32 -1.58
C GLU A 99 -5.91 8.83 -1.45
N ASN A 100 -4.64 8.51 -1.21
CA ASN A 100 -4.20 7.12 -0.99
C ASN A 100 -4.79 6.50 0.27
N ALA A 101 -4.98 7.28 1.33
CA ALA A 101 -5.64 6.79 2.55
C ALA A 101 -7.12 6.44 2.28
N GLN A 102 -7.83 7.25 1.48
CA GLN A 102 -9.21 6.94 1.07
C GLN A 102 -9.28 5.70 0.18
N ASP A 103 -8.34 5.53 -0.77
CA ASP A 103 -8.27 4.34 -1.62
C ASP A 103 -8.00 3.08 -0.80
N ALA A 104 -7.08 3.15 0.16
CA ALA A 104 -6.84 2.06 1.11
C ALA A 104 -8.11 1.73 1.91
N ILE A 105 -8.78 2.73 2.51
CA ILE A 105 -10.04 2.53 3.25
C ILE A 105 -11.12 1.89 2.37
N LYS A 106 -11.24 2.32 1.11
CA LYS A 106 -12.23 1.78 0.17
C LYS A 106 -11.94 0.31 -0.14
N PHE A 107 -10.70 -0.02 -0.47
CA PHE A 107 -10.28 -1.39 -0.76
C PHE A 107 -10.51 -2.32 0.44
N TYR A 108 -10.13 -1.83 1.61
CA TYR A 108 -10.34 -2.47 2.90
C TYR A 108 -11.82 -2.73 3.21
N GLY A 109 -12.70 -1.77 2.94
CA GLY A 109 -14.14 -1.93 3.08
C GLY A 109 -14.76 -2.93 2.08
N GLN A 110 -14.09 -3.21 0.97
CA GLN A 110 -14.49 -4.22 -0.02
C GLN A 110 -13.99 -5.62 0.33
N MET A 111 -13.04 -5.75 1.27
CA MET A 111 -12.69 -7.03 1.85
C MET A 111 -13.81 -7.48 2.78
N GLY A 112 -14.73 -8.29 2.26
CA GLY A 112 -15.77 -8.93 3.07
C GLY A 112 -15.33 -10.27 3.65
N GLY A 113 -16.03 -10.72 4.70
CA GLY A 113 -15.98 -12.10 5.18
C GLY A 113 -14.69 -12.49 5.90
N LYS A 114 -14.21 -13.72 5.67
CA LYS A 114 -13.08 -14.32 6.41
C LYS A 114 -11.75 -13.56 6.23
N ILE A 115 -11.52 -12.96 5.06
CA ILE A 115 -10.29 -12.19 4.78
C ILE A 115 -10.19 -10.98 5.70
N GLN A 116 -11.30 -10.28 5.93
CA GLN A 116 -11.36 -9.14 6.86
C GLN A 116 -11.12 -9.55 8.32
N THR A 117 -11.64 -10.70 8.73
CA THR A 117 -11.44 -11.24 10.08
C THR A 117 -9.99 -11.65 10.31
N GLU A 118 -9.41 -12.41 9.39
CA GLU A 118 -8.00 -12.81 9.47
C GLU A 118 -7.07 -11.59 9.42
N PHE A 119 -7.41 -10.57 8.63
CA PHE A 119 -6.64 -9.32 8.62
C PHE A 119 -6.76 -8.52 9.92
N ASN A 120 -7.95 -8.46 10.53
CA ASN A 120 -8.13 -7.90 11.87
C ASN A 120 -7.22 -8.56 12.90
N GLU A 121 -7.10 -9.89 12.85
CA GLU A 121 -6.28 -10.67 13.79
C GLU A 121 -4.79 -10.43 13.60
N ILE A 122 -4.29 -10.32 12.36
CA ILE A 122 -2.85 -10.19 12.08
C ILE A 122 -2.38 -8.73 12.19
N TYR A 123 -3.18 -7.76 11.73
CA TYR A 123 -2.72 -6.38 11.49
C TYR A 123 -3.44 -5.31 12.31
N ASN A 124 -4.36 -5.69 13.21
CA ASN A 124 -5.17 -4.76 13.99
C ASN A 124 -5.83 -3.71 13.08
N TYR A 125 -6.57 -4.22 12.10
CA TYR A 125 -7.21 -3.42 11.06
C TYR A 125 -8.12 -2.31 11.59
N GLN A 126 -8.84 -2.54 12.69
CA GLN A 126 -9.67 -1.51 13.31
C GLN A 126 -8.84 -0.28 13.72
N LYS A 127 -7.67 -0.50 14.31
CA LYS A 127 -6.73 0.58 14.64
C LYS A 127 -6.21 1.25 13.37
N ARG A 128 -5.81 0.46 12.36
CA ARG A 128 -5.27 1.00 11.11
C ARG A 128 -6.29 1.83 10.34
N ILE A 129 -7.55 1.41 10.27
CA ILE A 129 -8.63 2.22 9.68
C ILE A 129 -8.79 3.55 10.39
N ALA A 130 -8.76 3.56 11.73
CA ALA A 130 -8.89 4.79 12.49
C ALA A 130 -7.72 5.74 12.18
N GLU A 131 -6.50 5.22 12.07
CA GLU A 131 -5.33 5.98 11.63
C GLU A 131 -5.54 6.55 10.22
N LEU A 132 -5.94 5.72 9.24
CA LEU A 132 -6.15 6.17 7.86
C LEU A 132 -7.24 7.26 7.75
N ARG A 133 -8.31 7.17 8.55
CA ARG A 133 -9.38 8.19 8.58
C ARG A 133 -8.92 9.53 9.17
N SER A 134 -7.81 9.54 9.91
CA SER A 134 -7.24 10.76 10.51
C SER A 134 -6.25 11.48 9.61
N LEU A 135 -5.93 10.93 8.43
CA LEU A 135 -5.01 11.49 7.43
C LEU A 135 -5.73 12.39 6.42
#